data_AF-K4PWC9-F1
#
_entry.id   AF-K4PWC9-F1
#
_cell.length_a   1.000
_cell.length_b   1.000
_cell.length_c   1.000
_cell.angle_alpha   90.00
_cell.angle_beta   90.00
_cell.angle_gamma   90.00
#
_symmetry.space_group_name_H-M   'P 1'
#
loop_
_entity.id
_entity.type
_entity.pdbx_description
1 polymer ?
#
loop_
_entity_poly.entity_id
_entity_poly.type
_entity_poly.pdbx_seq_one_letter_code
_entity_poly.pdbx_strand_id
1 'polypeptide(L)'
;MGSFPTSLLSTFLRPNSIPFQHQPPRLPLAPPTSLPQPSACRVFSTRIEENQPTVTTTRRPKRKWPKKLISSTRKHRTKSVKEDQPLPSMIFKVFDDIIINFIDPPLRVSVDPKYVLSHNFSPVNELPPTECEMIEGTLPSCLDGAYFRNGPNPQYLPRGPYHLFDGDGMLHAIRISKGKATFCSRYVKTYKYQTEKDAESPIFPNVFSGFNGMTASIARLAVSTGWIMTGQFDPTKGIGVANTSIAYFGNKLYALGESDLPYAIKLAANGDIITIGRDDFDGKLLTNMTAHPKIDPVKKL
;
A
#
# COMPACT_ATOMS: atom_id res chain seq x y z
N MET A 1 -4.25 -13.03 -63.91
CA MET A 1 -4.74 -11.96 -63.02
C MET A 1 -3.66 -11.65 -62.00
N GLY A 2 -3.12 -10.43 -62.03
CA GLY A 2 -2.42 -9.80 -60.90
C GLY A 2 -0.98 -10.24 -60.61
N SER A 3 -0.02 -9.75 -61.40
CA SER A 3 1.40 -9.66 -61.07
C SER A 3 1.69 -8.38 -60.27
N PHE A 4 2.56 -8.42 -59.26
CA PHE A 4 3.19 -7.25 -58.66
C PHE A 4 4.67 -7.53 -58.35
N PRO A 5 5.61 -6.77 -58.96
CA PRO A 5 7.01 -6.75 -58.58
C PRO A 5 7.42 -5.45 -57.85
N THR A 6 8.46 -5.60 -57.04
CA THR A 6 9.56 -4.66 -56.67
C THR A 6 9.34 -3.14 -56.64
N SER A 7 9.68 -2.58 -55.48
CA SER A 7 10.44 -1.35 -55.21
C SER A 7 10.29 -0.16 -56.18
N LEU A 8 9.73 0.93 -55.65
CA LEU A 8 10.03 2.30 -56.07
C LEU A 8 9.46 3.23 -54.99
N LEU A 9 10.33 3.99 -54.33
CA LEU A 9 10.11 5.39 -53.93
C LEU A 9 11.22 5.81 -52.96
N SER A 10 12.37 6.17 -53.55
CA SER A 10 13.14 7.29 -53.07
C SER A 10 12.40 8.60 -53.40
N THR A 11 12.78 9.67 -52.71
CA THR A 11 12.43 11.09 -52.95
C THR A 11 11.25 11.62 -52.16
N PHE A 12 11.49 12.03 -50.91
CA PHE A 12 11.31 13.43 -50.48
C PHE A 12 12.28 13.72 -49.33
N LEU A 13 13.48 14.17 -49.68
CA LEU A 13 14.40 14.86 -48.78
C LEU A 13 14.06 16.35 -48.81
N ARG A 14 13.58 16.91 -47.70
CA ARG A 14 14.00 18.23 -47.22
C ARG A 14 14.07 18.25 -45.69
N PRO A 15 15.15 18.80 -45.11
CA PRO A 15 15.39 18.82 -43.68
C PRO A 15 14.76 20.06 -43.06
N ASN A 16 14.02 19.88 -41.96
CA ASN A 16 13.77 20.91 -40.95
C ASN A 16 13.38 20.21 -39.65
N SER A 17 14.32 19.42 -39.11
CA SER A 17 14.25 18.93 -37.73
C SER A 17 14.98 19.93 -36.84
N ILE A 18 14.21 20.74 -36.12
CA ILE A 18 14.68 21.35 -34.88
C ILE A 18 15.08 20.19 -33.96
N PRO A 19 16.31 20.11 -33.44
CA PRO A 19 16.67 19.05 -32.52
C PRO A 19 15.87 19.24 -31.23
N PHE A 20 14.87 18.39 -31.01
CA PHE A 20 14.34 18.17 -29.68
C PHE A 20 15.47 17.53 -28.87
N GLN A 21 16.20 18.36 -28.12
CA GLN A 21 17.02 17.88 -27.02
C GLN A 21 16.09 17.19 -26.03
N HIS A 22 16.08 15.86 -26.05
CA HIS A 22 15.60 15.08 -24.93
C HIS A 22 16.51 15.39 -23.74
N GLN A 23 16.14 16.39 -22.94
CA GLN A 23 16.65 16.46 -21.57
C GLN A 23 16.08 15.22 -20.85
N PRO A 24 16.94 14.37 -20.26
CA PRO A 24 16.46 13.33 -19.38
C PRO A 24 15.67 13.99 -18.25
N PRO A 25 14.57 13.38 -17.77
CA PRO A 25 13.82 13.91 -16.64
C PRO A 25 14.80 14.14 -15.49
N ARG A 26 14.78 15.36 -14.91
CA ARG A 26 15.59 15.68 -13.73
C ARG A 26 15.27 14.65 -12.65
N LEU A 27 16.28 13.89 -12.25
CA LEU A 27 16.22 12.94 -11.15
C LEU A 27 15.64 13.66 -9.92
N PRO A 28 14.56 13.16 -9.30
CA PRO A 28 14.13 13.70 -8.02
C PRO A 28 15.25 13.53 -7.00
N LEU A 29 15.44 14.57 -6.19
CA LEU A 29 16.25 14.55 -4.97
C LEU A 29 15.84 13.35 -4.10
N ALA A 30 16.79 12.87 -3.31
CA ALA A 30 16.71 11.70 -2.43
C ALA A 30 15.34 11.52 -1.75
N PRO A 31 14.91 10.27 -1.53
CA PRO A 31 13.63 9.99 -0.89
C PRO A 31 13.50 10.72 0.44
N PRO A 32 12.28 11.18 0.80
CA PRO A 32 12.06 11.88 2.05
C PRO A 32 12.47 10.98 3.22
N THR A 33 13.35 11.50 4.08
CA THR A 33 13.89 10.81 5.26
C THR A 33 12.85 10.65 6.38
N SER A 34 11.60 11.06 6.15
CA SER A 34 10.50 11.01 7.09
C SER A 34 9.17 10.84 6.35
N LEU A 35 8.29 9.98 6.88
CA LEU A 35 6.95 9.76 6.35
C LEU A 35 6.14 11.08 6.31
N PRO A 36 5.28 11.29 5.29
CA PRO A 36 4.45 12.49 5.21
C PRO A 36 3.57 12.66 6.46
N GLN A 37 3.52 13.88 6.99
CA GLN A 37 2.57 14.24 8.06
C GLN A 37 1.18 14.44 7.45
N PRO A 38 0.10 13.91 8.06
CA PRO A 38 -1.24 14.07 7.53
C PRO A 38 -1.66 15.54 7.54
N SER A 39 -2.15 16.04 6.41
CA SER A 39 -2.90 17.28 6.32
C SER A 39 -4.36 17.05 6.73
N ALA A 40 -5.11 18.12 7.04
CA ALA A 40 -6.52 18.03 7.40
C ALA A 40 -7.33 17.20 6.39
N CYS A 41 -8.15 16.25 6.88
CA CYS A 41 -9.06 15.47 6.04
C CYS A 41 -10.17 16.37 5.49
N ARG A 42 -10.34 16.39 4.17
CA ARG A 42 -11.32 17.23 3.49
C ARG A 42 -12.25 16.37 2.64
N VAL A 43 -13.54 16.69 2.70
CA VAL A 43 -14.58 16.03 1.90
C VAL A 43 -15.28 17.05 1.01
N PHE A 44 -15.51 16.64 -0.24
CA PHE A 44 -16.27 17.38 -1.24
C PHE A 44 -17.47 16.52 -1.64
N SER A 45 -18.65 17.11 -1.66
CA SER A 45 -19.88 16.49 -2.16
C SER A 45 -20.38 17.29 -3.35
N THR A 46 -20.53 16.63 -4.50
CA THR A 46 -21.13 17.23 -5.69
C THR A 46 -22.43 16.50 -6.01
N ARG A 47 -23.49 17.25 -6.26
CA ARG A 47 -24.71 16.70 -6.82
C ARG A 47 -24.53 16.65 -8.34
N ILE A 48 -24.56 15.45 -8.91
CA ILE A 48 -24.66 15.33 -10.37
C ILE A 48 -26.14 15.56 -10.69
N GLU A 49 -26.48 16.77 -11.13
CA GLU A 49 -27.76 17.00 -11.79
C GLU A 49 -27.68 16.44 -13.21
N GLU A 50 -28.58 15.51 -13.53
CA GLU A 50 -28.72 14.97 -14.88
C GLU A 50 -29.47 16.00 -15.74
N ASN A 51 -28.78 17.08 -16.10
CA ASN A 51 -29.32 18.10 -17.00
C ASN A 51 -29.02 17.72 -18.46
N GLN A 52 -30.04 17.74 -19.32
CA GLN A 52 -29.89 17.65 -20.78
C GLN A 52 -28.87 18.69 -21.29
N PRO A 53 -28.08 18.38 -22.34
CA PRO A 53 -26.91 19.17 -22.69
C PRO A 53 -27.31 20.57 -23.16
N THR A 54 -27.10 21.57 -22.31
CA THR A 54 -27.12 22.98 -22.69
C THR A 54 -25.70 23.51 -22.58
N VAL A 55 -25.11 23.83 -23.74
CA VAL A 55 -23.76 24.42 -23.83
C VAL A 55 -23.78 25.77 -23.13
N THR A 56 -23.03 25.92 -22.03
CA THR A 56 -22.71 27.24 -21.48
C THR A 56 -21.25 27.28 -21.04
N THR A 57 -20.50 28.18 -21.67
CA THR A 57 -19.10 28.49 -21.41
C THR A 57 -18.94 29.19 -20.07
N THR A 58 -18.08 28.72 -19.18
CA THR A 58 -17.74 29.44 -17.93
C THR A 58 -16.23 29.57 -17.73
N ARG A 59 -15.77 30.82 -17.54
CA ARG A 59 -14.38 31.18 -17.22
C ARG A 59 -14.06 30.80 -15.77
N ARG A 60 -12.91 30.17 -15.55
CA ARG A 60 -12.36 29.84 -14.21
C ARG A 60 -11.87 31.09 -13.47
N PRO A 61 -12.21 31.31 -12.19
CA PRO A 61 -11.51 32.25 -11.35
C PRO A 61 -10.22 31.62 -10.76
N LYS A 62 -9.18 32.44 -10.59
CA LYS A 62 -7.85 32.03 -10.09
C LYS A 62 -7.89 31.73 -8.58
N ARG A 63 -7.41 30.54 -8.19
CA ARG A 63 -7.13 30.14 -6.79
C ARG A 63 -6.00 30.98 -6.20
N LYS A 64 -6.20 31.55 -5.00
CA LYS A 64 -5.13 32.07 -4.14
C LYS A 64 -4.93 31.10 -2.96
N TRP A 65 -3.67 30.77 -2.68
CA TRP A 65 -3.27 29.95 -1.53
C TRP A 65 -2.91 30.87 -0.35
N PRO A 66 -3.36 30.60 0.89
CA PRO A 66 -2.86 31.33 2.06
C PRO A 66 -1.48 30.83 2.50
N LYS A 67 -0.69 31.76 3.05
CA LYS A 67 0.70 31.58 3.51
C LYS A 67 0.77 30.89 4.88
N LYS A 68 1.87 30.17 5.09
CA LYS A 68 2.31 29.45 6.30
C LYS A 68 1.98 30.17 7.62
N LEU A 69 1.36 29.45 8.55
CA LEU A 69 1.41 29.73 9.99
C LEU A 69 2.51 28.86 10.59
N ILE A 70 3.52 29.49 11.19
CA ILE A 70 4.59 28.81 11.93
C ILE A 70 4.07 28.60 13.35
N SER A 71 3.92 27.35 13.80
CA SER A 71 3.77 27.04 15.22
C SER A 71 4.94 26.17 15.67
N SER A 72 5.52 26.61 16.78
CA SER A 72 6.62 25.99 17.52
C SER A 72 6.19 24.65 18.10
N THR A 73 6.92 23.57 17.79
CA THR A 73 6.76 22.27 18.46
C THR A 73 7.97 21.97 19.33
N ARG A 74 7.70 21.85 20.62
CA ARG A 74 8.64 21.46 21.69
C ARG A 74 8.91 19.97 21.57
N LYS A 75 10.16 19.59 21.30
CA LYS A 75 10.60 18.19 21.20
C LYS A 75 10.54 17.52 22.58
N HIS A 76 9.58 16.61 22.78
CA HIS A 76 9.69 15.59 23.82
C HIS A 76 10.48 14.41 23.27
N ARG A 77 11.69 14.21 23.81
CA ARG A 77 12.60 13.11 23.49
C ARG A 77 12.35 12.00 24.51
N THR A 78 11.54 11.01 24.16
CA THR A 78 11.46 9.75 24.90
C THR A 78 12.64 8.87 24.50
N LYS A 79 13.47 8.50 25.49
CA LYS A 79 14.57 7.55 25.31
C LYS A 79 13.96 6.15 25.17
N SER A 80 14.25 5.44 24.07
CA SER A 80 13.97 4.00 23.99
C SER A 80 15.06 3.25 24.76
N VAL A 81 14.61 2.30 25.57
CA VAL A 81 15.46 1.30 26.21
C VAL A 81 15.73 0.24 25.14
N LYS A 82 17.00 0.02 24.79
CA LYS A 82 17.41 -1.06 23.88
C LYS A 82 17.40 -2.37 24.67
N GLU A 83 16.54 -3.28 24.29
CA GLU A 83 16.57 -4.68 24.72
C GLU A 83 17.59 -5.42 23.83
N ASP A 84 18.51 -6.17 24.45
CA ASP A 84 19.61 -6.83 23.74
C ASP A 84 19.06 -7.94 22.83
N GLN A 85 19.20 -7.73 21.52
CA GLN A 85 18.74 -8.68 20.50
C GLN A 85 19.59 -9.97 20.55
N PRO A 86 18.96 -11.16 20.48
CA PRO A 86 19.69 -12.43 20.58
C PRO A 86 20.71 -12.60 19.44
N LEU A 87 21.91 -13.09 19.76
CA LEU A 87 23.06 -13.22 18.85
C LEU A 87 22.75 -13.84 17.48
N PRO A 88 21.92 -14.90 17.36
CA PRO A 88 21.54 -15.45 16.06
C PRO A 88 20.79 -14.47 15.15
N SER A 89 19.95 -13.60 15.71
CA SER A 89 19.20 -12.61 14.94
C SER A 89 20.11 -11.56 14.29
N MET A 90 21.21 -11.20 14.96
CA MET A 90 22.21 -10.30 14.40
C MET A 90 22.93 -10.94 13.20
N ILE A 91 23.25 -12.23 13.29
CA ILE A 91 23.92 -12.96 12.21
C ILE A 91 23.05 -12.98 10.94
N PHE A 92 21.77 -13.30 11.06
CA PHE A 92 20.88 -13.33 9.90
C PHE A 92 20.62 -11.95 9.30
N LYS A 93 20.53 -10.91 10.12
CA LYS A 93 20.48 -9.51 9.63
C LYS A 93 21.73 -9.14 8.81
N VAL A 94 22.91 -9.59 9.24
CA VAL A 94 24.15 -9.37 8.47
C VAL A 94 24.12 -10.12 7.13
N PHE A 95 23.60 -11.35 7.10
CA PHE A 95 23.44 -12.09 5.84
C PHE A 95 22.42 -11.42 4.91
N ASP A 96 21.29 -10.94 5.43
CA ASP A 96 20.32 -10.16 4.63
C ASP A 96 20.99 -8.92 4.03
N ASP A 97 21.82 -8.22 4.81
CA ASP A 97 22.58 -7.06 4.33
C ASP A 97 23.57 -7.42 3.22
N ILE A 98 24.20 -8.60 3.28
CA ILE A 98 25.09 -9.09 2.23
C ILE A 98 24.28 -9.37 0.96
N ILE A 99 23.13 -10.03 1.07
CA ILE A 99 22.26 -10.33 -0.07
C ILE A 99 21.84 -9.03 -0.76
N ILE A 100 21.35 -8.07 0.02
CA ILE A 100 20.84 -6.79 -0.48
C ILE A 100 21.90 -5.96 -1.19
N ASN A 101 23.12 -5.91 -0.65
CA ASN A 101 24.16 -5.03 -1.17
C ASN A 101 25.05 -5.67 -2.24
N PHE A 102 25.17 -7.00 -2.28
CA PHE A 102 26.13 -7.69 -3.14
C PHE A 102 25.53 -8.75 -4.07
N ILE A 103 24.35 -9.30 -3.76
CA ILE A 103 23.71 -10.36 -4.57
C ILE A 103 22.57 -9.82 -5.42
N ASP A 104 21.72 -8.96 -4.84
CA ASP A 104 20.57 -8.39 -5.53
C ASP A 104 20.91 -7.37 -6.63
N PRO A 105 21.92 -6.47 -6.47
CA PRO A 105 22.18 -5.45 -7.47
C PRO A 105 22.72 -6.01 -8.80
N PRO A 106 22.37 -5.39 -9.95
CA PRO A 106 21.48 -4.24 -10.09
C PRO A 106 20.00 -4.62 -10.05
N LEU A 107 19.19 -3.84 -9.33
CA LEU A 107 17.74 -4.02 -9.29
C LEU A 107 17.09 -3.60 -10.61
N ARG A 108 16.09 -4.37 -11.05
CA ARG A 108 15.19 -3.94 -12.14
C ARG A 108 14.28 -2.83 -11.63
N VAL A 109 13.93 -1.87 -12.49
CA VAL A 109 13.03 -0.74 -12.15
C VAL A 109 11.69 -1.21 -11.56
N SER A 110 11.17 -2.35 -12.01
CA SER A 110 9.90 -2.94 -11.53
C SER A 110 9.93 -3.42 -10.07
N VAL A 111 11.12 -3.54 -9.47
CA VAL A 111 11.31 -4.01 -8.09
C VAL A 111 12.24 -3.11 -7.29
N ASP A 112 12.70 -2.00 -7.85
CA ASP A 112 13.52 -1.03 -7.13
C ASP A 112 12.59 -0.12 -6.30
N PRO A 113 12.68 -0.14 -4.96
CA PRO A 113 11.81 0.66 -4.08
C PRO A 113 11.82 2.15 -4.41
N LYS A 114 12.93 2.69 -4.94
CA LYS A 114 13.04 4.09 -5.34
C LYS A 114 11.99 4.48 -6.39
N TYR A 115 11.64 3.55 -7.27
CA TYR A 115 10.67 3.76 -8.33
C TYR A 115 9.28 3.23 -7.93
N VAL A 116 9.23 2.03 -7.35
CA VAL A 116 7.97 1.36 -6.96
C VAL A 116 7.22 2.13 -5.88
N LEU A 117 7.91 2.74 -4.92
CA LEU A 117 7.32 3.52 -3.82
C LEU A 117 7.38 5.03 -4.07
N SER A 118 7.50 5.46 -5.32
CA SER A 118 7.54 6.88 -5.67
C SER A 118 6.15 7.52 -5.63
N HIS A 119 6.12 8.82 -5.33
CA HIS A 119 4.90 9.65 -5.37
C HIS A 119 3.74 9.05 -4.55
N ASN A 120 2.59 8.81 -5.18
CA ASN A 120 1.37 8.35 -4.53
C ASN A 120 1.44 6.88 -4.05
N PHE A 121 2.51 6.17 -4.40
CA PHE A 121 2.79 4.82 -3.90
C PHE A 121 3.72 4.83 -2.68
N SER A 122 4.17 5.99 -2.22
CA SER A 122 4.94 6.10 -0.99
C SER A 122 4.11 5.68 0.22
N PRO A 123 4.71 4.98 1.19
CA PRO A 123 4.00 4.55 2.39
C PRO A 123 3.52 5.75 3.23
N VAL A 124 2.41 5.54 3.94
CA VAL A 124 1.82 6.51 4.85
C VAL A 124 1.69 5.93 6.26
N ASN A 125 1.65 6.83 7.25
CA ASN A 125 1.38 6.47 8.64
C ASN A 125 -0.11 6.17 8.86
N GLU A 126 -0.41 5.41 9.92
CA GLU A 126 -1.77 5.28 10.43
C GLU A 126 -2.32 6.65 10.85
N LEU A 127 -3.62 6.85 10.61
CA LEU A 127 -4.35 8.01 11.09
C LEU A 127 -5.50 7.52 11.98
N PRO A 128 -5.59 7.97 13.25
CA PRO A 128 -6.74 7.66 14.08
C PRO A 128 -8.02 8.26 13.50
N PRO A 129 -9.19 7.84 14.02
CA PRO A 129 -10.46 8.46 13.62
C PRO A 129 -10.37 9.98 13.67
N THR A 130 -10.46 10.59 12.50
CA THR A 130 -10.26 12.01 12.27
C THR A 130 -11.50 12.54 11.57
N GLU A 131 -12.19 13.48 12.20
CA GLU A 131 -13.32 14.16 11.57
C GLU A 131 -12.84 14.90 10.31
N CYS A 132 -13.59 14.76 9.22
CA CYS A 132 -13.28 15.43 7.97
C CYS A 132 -14.10 16.72 7.84
N GLU A 133 -13.42 17.78 7.43
CA GLU A 133 -14.04 19.07 7.16
C GLU A 133 -14.80 19.01 5.84
N MET A 134 -16.08 19.42 5.86
CA MET A 134 -16.88 19.59 4.65
C MET A 134 -16.50 20.90 3.98
N ILE A 135 -15.84 20.82 2.82
CA ILE A 135 -15.36 22.01 2.09
C ILE A 135 -16.35 22.47 1.03
N GLU A 136 -17.11 21.54 0.44
CA GLU A 136 -18.07 21.83 -0.63
C GLU A 136 -19.26 20.86 -0.56
N GLY A 137 -20.46 21.39 -0.81
CA GLY A 137 -21.71 20.64 -0.80
C GLY A 137 -22.13 20.14 0.58
N THR A 138 -23.06 19.17 0.60
CA THR A 138 -23.56 18.54 1.82
C THR A 138 -23.60 17.02 1.65
N LEU A 139 -23.32 16.28 2.72
CA LEU A 139 -23.50 14.82 2.73
C LEU A 139 -24.99 14.51 2.93
N PRO A 140 -25.61 13.68 2.06
CA PRO A 140 -27.00 13.27 2.24
C PRO A 140 -27.20 12.58 3.60
N SER A 141 -28.23 12.99 4.34
CA SER A 141 -28.51 12.45 5.67
C SER A 141 -28.91 10.97 5.65
N CYS A 142 -29.34 10.45 4.50
CA CYS A 142 -29.66 9.04 4.29
C CYS A 142 -28.43 8.14 4.14
N LEU A 143 -27.23 8.69 3.93
CA LEU A 143 -26.00 7.92 3.93
C LEU A 143 -25.58 7.63 5.37
N ASP A 144 -25.67 6.36 5.76
CA ASP A 144 -25.18 5.86 7.04
C ASP A 144 -24.45 4.55 6.82
N GLY A 145 -23.13 4.56 6.99
CA GLY A 145 -22.28 3.42 6.68
C GLY A 145 -20.80 3.79 6.59
N ALA A 146 -20.01 2.91 5.99
CA ALA A 146 -18.59 3.14 5.79
C ALA A 146 -18.12 2.63 4.43
N TYR A 147 -17.28 3.42 3.77
CA TYR A 147 -16.54 3.01 2.60
C TYR A 147 -15.15 2.55 3.03
N PHE A 148 -14.76 1.34 2.65
CA PHE A 148 -13.44 0.77 2.91
C PHE A 148 -12.63 0.63 1.61
N ARG A 149 -11.33 0.87 1.72
CA ARG A 149 -10.34 0.52 0.70
C ARG A 149 -9.16 -0.17 1.35
N ASN A 150 -8.73 -1.29 0.78
CA ASN A 150 -7.50 -1.98 1.17
C ASN A 150 -6.39 -1.67 0.17
N GLY A 151 -5.15 -1.82 0.59
CA GLY A 151 -3.99 -1.70 -0.28
C GLY A 151 -2.67 -1.99 0.44
N PRO A 152 -1.59 -2.22 -0.32
CA PRO A 152 -0.27 -2.42 0.23
C PRO A 152 0.33 -1.11 0.74
N ASN A 153 0.93 -1.18 1.92
CA ASN A 153 1.66 -0.10 2.54
C ASN A 153 2.76 -0.76 3.41
N PRO A 154 4.04 -0.76 3.01
CA PRO A 154 5.07 -1.45 3.77
C PRO A 154 5.26 -0.79 5.15
N GLN A 155 5.32 -1.60 6.22
CA GLN A 155 5.59 -1.12 7.58
C GLN A 155 7.00 -0.55 7.71
N TYR A 156 7.97 -1.19 7.07
CA TYR A 156 9.37 -0.79 7.03
C TYR A 156 9.77 -0.47 5.59
N LEU A 157 10.56 0.60 5.39
CA LEU A 157 11.05 0.92 4.05
C LEU A 157 11.94 -0.23 3.54
N PRO A 158 11.61 -0.83 2.39
CA PRO A 158 12.38 -1.94 1.85
C PRO A 158 13.80 -1.51 1.50
N ARG A 159 14.78 -2.32 1.92
CA ARG A 159 16.21 -2.08 1.64
C ARG A 159 16.70 -2.78 0.36
N GLY A 160 16.03 -3.87 -0.03
CA GLY A 160 16.33 -4.65 -1.23
C GLY A 160 15.20 -4.59 -2.26
N PRO A 161 15.10 -5.57 -3.17
CA PRO A 161 14.00 -5.69 -4.10
C PRO A 161 12.63 -5.64 -3.39
N TYR A 162 11.70 -4.91 -3.98
CA TYR A 162 10.35 -4.72 -3.47
C TYR A 162 9.33 -4.58 -4.59
N HIS A 163 8.29 -5.42 -4.57
CA HIS A 163 7.14 -5.28 -5.44
C HIS A 163 5.99 -4.64 -4.68
N LEU A 164 5.13 -3.88 -5.37
CA LEU A 164 4.00 -3.19 -4.74
C LEU A 164 3.13 -4.15 -3.90
N PHE A 165 2.95 -5.40 -4.35
CA PHE A 165 2.12 -6.39 -3.68
C PHE A 165 2.75 -7.04 -2.44
N ASP A 166 4.03 -6.79 -2.15
CA ASP A 166 4.70 -7.31 -0.94
C ASP A 166 4.39 -6.45 0.31
N GLY A 167 3.76 -5.28 0.15
CA GLY A 167 3.50 -4.37 1.26
C GLY A 167 2.41 -4.87 2.22
N ASP A 168 2.55 -4.52 3.50
CA ASP A 168 1.56 -4.87 4.52
C ASP A 168 0.18 -4.25 4.21
N GLY A 169 -0.89 -4.97 4.54
CA GLY A 169 -2.25 -4.49 4.30
C GLY A 169 -2.58 -3.29 5.17
N MET A 170 -3.04 -2.22 4.55
CA MET A 170 -3.52 -1.03 5.24
C MET A 170 -4.93 -0.67 4.77
N LEU A 171 -5.85 -0.65 5.73
CA LEU A 171 -7.23 -0.28 5.51
C LEU A 171 -7.38 1.22 5.67
N HIS A 172 -8.09 1.82 4.72
CA HIS A 172 -8.60 3.18 4.78
C HIS A 172 -10.11 3.12 4.82
N ALA A 173 -10.72 3.81 5.78
CA ALA A 173 -12.18 3.87 5.91
C ALA A 173 -12.65 5.32 6.02
N ILE A 174 -13.76 5.64 5.34
CA ILE A 174 -14.55 6.84 5.58
C ILE A 174 -15.91 6.38 6.10
N ARG A 175 -16.18 6.63 7.39
CA ARG A 175 -17.49 6.43 8.00
C ARG A 175 -18.33 7.70 7.81
N ILE A 176 -19.52 7.55 7.24
CA ILE A 176 -20.50 8.61 7.08
C ILE A 176 -21.69 8.29 7.97
N SER A 177 -22.09 9.24 8.81
CA SER A 177 -23.28 9.11 9.65
C SER A 177 -23.79 10.48 10.04
N LYS A 178 -25.10 10.70 9.94
CA LYS A 178 -25.77 11.96 10.31
C LYS A 178 -25.14 13.20 9.64
N GLY A 179 -24.79 13.08 8.36
CA GLY A 179 -24.18 14.17 7.58
C GLY A 179 -22.73 14.51 7.95
N LYS A 180 -22.07 13.71 8.80
CA LYS A 180 -20.65 13.86 9.16
C LYS A 180 -19.81 12.73 8.57
N ALA A 181 -18.54 13.01 8.28
CA ALA A 181 -17.57 12.02 7.82
C ALA A 181 -16.38 11.92 8.79
N THR A 182 -15.96 10.68 9.08
CA THR A 182 -14.76 10.38 9.87
C THR A 182 -13.87 9.46 9.05
N PHE A 183 -12.62 9.88 8.83
CA PHE A 183 -11.61 9.08 8.16
C PHE A 183 -10.70 8.39 9.16
N CYS A 184 -10.33 7.15 8.88
CA CYS A 184 -9.39 6.37 9.68
C CYS A 184 -8.51 5.53 8.76
N SER A 185 -7.25 5.32 9.15
CA SER A 185 -6.38 4.35 8.49
C SER A 185 -5.56 3.53 9.48
N ARG A 186 -5.55 2.21 9.26
CA ARG A 186 -4.90 1.23 10.14
C ARG A 186 -4.28 0.12 9.32
N TYR A 187 -3.10 -0.35 9.72
CA TYR A 187 -2.58 -1.62 9.25
C TYR A 187 -3.46 -2.76 9.74
N VAL A 188 -3.66 -3.75 8.89
CA VAL A 188 -4.15 -5.06 9.31
C VAL A 188 -3.06 -5.69 10.15
N LYS A 189 -3.37 -6.03 11.40
CA LYS A 189 -2.41 -6.65 12.33
C LYS A 189 -2.24 -8.14 12.00
N THR A 190 -1.61 -8.41 10.85
CA THR A 190 -1.29 -9.78 10.42
C THR A 190 -0.22 -10.38 11.32
N TYR A 191 -0.07 -11.72 11.29
CA TYR A 191 1.02 -12.38 12.00
C TYR A 191 2.39 -11.83 11.55
N LYS A 192 2.59 -11.68 10.23
CA LYS A 192 3.79 -11.03 9.67
C LYS A 192 4.00 -9.63 10.26
N TYR A 193 2.99 -8.76 10.17
CA TYR A 193 3.09 -7.38 10.66
C TYR A 193 3.47 -7.33 12.15
N GLN A 194 2.81 -8.13 12.99
CA GLN A 194 3.06 -8.11 14.42
C GLN A 194 4.46 -8.66 14.74
N THR A 195 4.88 -9.72 14.08
CA THR A 195 6.21 -10.32 14.31
C THR A 195 7.34 -9.38 13.88
N GLU A 196 7.22 -8.73 12.72
CA GLU A 196 8.22 -7.75 12.26
C GLU A 196 8.22 -6.49 13.13
N LYS A 197 7.06 -6.09 13.64
CA LYS A 197 6.95 -5.01 14.63
C LYS A 197 7.73 -5.33 15.90
N ASP A 198 7.55 -6.53 16.44
CA ASP A 198 8.20 -6.98 17.68
C ASP A 198 9.72 -7.18 17.48
N ALA A 199 10.13 -7.61 16.28
CA ALA A 199 11.54 -7.74 15.89
C ALA A 199 12.22 -6.42 15.47
N GLU A 200 11.45 -5.33 15.38
CA GLU A 200 11.83 -4.03 14.84
C GLU A 200 12.54 -4.11 13.47
N SER A 201 12.17 -5.08 12.63
CA SER A 201 12.88 -5.42 11.40
C SER A 201 12.00 -6.23 10.44
N PRO A 202 12.12 -6.04 9.11
CA PRO A 202 11.50 -6.93 8.14
C PRO A 202 12.25 -8.26 8.10
N ILE A 203 11.68 -9.31 8.68
CA ILE A 203 12.29 -10.65 8.75
C ILE A 203 11.60 -11.66 7.83
N PHE A 204 10.42 -11.31 7.29
CA PHE A 204 9.75 -12.16 6.31
C PHE A 204 10.28 -11.86 4.90
N PRO A 205 10.49 -12.89 4.06
CA PRO A 205 10.90 -12.68 2.69
C PRO A 205 9.76 -12.07 1.87
N ASN A 206 10.09 -11.10 1.01
CA ASN A 206 9.18 -10.58 0.00
C ASN A 206 8.92 -11.67 -1.06
N VAL A 207 7.67 -12.09 -1.27
CA VAL A 207 7.33 -13.22 -2.13
C VAL A 207 7.42 -12.86 -3.62
N PHE A 208 6.99 -11.66 -4.00
CA PHE A 208 6.97 -11.24 -5.41
C PHE A 208 8.32 -10.69 -5.88
N SER A 209 9.10 -10.11 -4.98
CA SER A 209 10.37 -9.46 -5.32
C SER A 209 11.62 -10.09 -4.69
N GLY A 210 11.51 -10.93 -3.66
CA GLY A 210 12.68 -11.54 -3.03
C GLY A 210 13.43 -12.48 -3.97
N PHE A 211 12.74 -13.14 -4.90
CA PHE A 211 13.29 -14.25 -5.68
C PHE A 211 13.75 -13.84 -7.10
N ASN A 212 14.47 -12.72 -7.19
CA ASN A 212 14.89 -12.09 -8.46
C ASN A 212 16.14 -12.70 -9.13
N GLY A 213 16.42 -13.98 -8.89
CA GLY A 213 17.54 -14.71 -9.50
C GLY A 213 17.91 -15.94 -8.69
N MET A 214 18.51 -16.95 -9.33
CA MET A 214 18.77 -18.25 -8.67
C MET A 214 19.60 -18.11 -7.39
N THR A 215 20.69 -17.33 -7.43
CA THR A 215 21.56 -17.10 -6.26
C THR A 215 20.84 -16.35 -5.14
N ALA A 216 20.12 -15.26 -5.47
CA ALA A 216 19.34 -14.49 -4.50
C ALA A 216 18.25 -15.35 -3.84
N SER A 217 17.57 -16.19 -4.63
CA SER A 217 16.55 -17.12 -4.15
C SER A 217 17.10 -18.13 -3.15
N ILE A 218 18.24 -18.77 -3.47
CA ILE A 218 18.90 -19.73 -2.57
C ILE A 218 19.33 -19.04 -1.27
N ALA A 219 19.96 -17.86 -1.37
CA ALA A 219 20.43 -17.13 -0.21
C ALA A 219 19.27 -16.69 0.72
N ARG A 220 18.19 -16.15 0.16
CA ARG A 220 16.99 -15.76 0.95
C ARG A 220 16.28 -16.95 1.56
N LEU A 221 16.23 -18.09 0.87
CA LEU A 221 15.66 -19.30 1.44
C LEU A 221 16.50 -19.80 2.62
N ALA A 222 17.83 -19.75 2.52
CA ALA A 222 18.73 -20.10 3.62
C ALA A 222 18.54 -19.18 4.83
N VAL A 223 18.49 -17.86 4.62
CA VAL A 223 18.25 -16.88 5.69
C VAL A 223 16.86 -17.06 6.32
N SER A 224 15.82 -17.21 5.49
CA SER A 224 14.44 -17.46 5.97
C SER A 224 14.35 -18.75 6.78
N THR A 225 15.04 -19.81 6.36
CA THR A 225 15.12 -21.07 7.11
C THR A 225 15.83 -20.85 8.44
N GLY A 226 16.90 -20.07 8.47
CA GLY A 226 17.57 -19.68 9.71
C GLY A 226 16.67 -18.93 10.69
N TRP A 227 15.88 -17.98 10.19
CA TRP A 227 14.87 -17.27 10.98
C TRP A 227 13.83 -18.22 11.57
N ILE A 228 13.34 -19.19 10.78
CA ILE A 228 12.37 -20.21 11.23
C ILE A 228 13.00 -21.13 12.29
N MET A 229 14.20 -21.66 12.04
CA MET A 229 14.89 -22.59 12.94
C MET A 229 15.29 -21.94 14.27
N THR A 230 15.47 -20.62 14.29
CA THR A 230 15.72 -19.87 15.53
C THR A 230 14.45 -19.40 16.24
N GLY A 231 13.27 -19.76 15.72
CA GLY A 231 11.99 -19.46 16.33
C GLY A 231 11.54 -18.00 16.19
N GLN A 232 12.16 -17.24 15.27
CA GLN A 232 11.87 -15.82 15.09
C GLN A 232 10.52 -15.59 14.40
N PHE A 233 10.11 -16.52 13.54
CA PHE A 233 8.72 -16.62 13.09
C PHE A 233 8.32 -18.06 12.77
N ASP A 234 7.01 -18.31 12.78
CA ASP A 234 6.39 -19.60 12.50
C ASP A 234 5.48 -19.47 11.26
N PRO A 235 5.85 -20.07 10.11
CA PRO A 235 5.07 -19.95 8.88
C PRO A 235 3.67 -20.60 8.98
N THR A 236 3.44 -21.51 9.93
CA THR A 236 2.11 -22.12 10.13
C THR A 236 1.08 -21.11 10.65
N LYS A 237 1.54 -20.03 11.30
CA LYS A 237 0.71 -18.90 11.78
C LYS A 237 0.34 -17.91 10.67
N GLY A 238 0.81 -18.14 9.46
CA GLY A 238 0.51 -17.36 8.26
C GLY A 238 1.69 -16.50 7.82
N ILE A 239 1.80 -16.26 6.51
CA ILE A 239 2.82 -15.38 5.92
C ILE A 239 2.19 -14.24 5.11
N GLY A 240 0.86 -14.08 5.22
CA GLY A 240 0.12 -13.13 4.40
C GLY A 240 0.20 -11.70 4.88
N VAL A 241 0.00 -10.82 3.92
CA VAL A 241 -0.02 -9.36 4.11
C VAL A 241 -1.44 -8.78 4.17
N ALA A 242 -2.47 -9.55 3.79
CA ALA A 242 -3.89 -9.13 3.80
C ALA A 242 -4.15 -7.76 3.13
N ASN A 243 -3.50 -7.49 1.99
CA ASN A 243 -3.46 -6.17 1.33
C ASN A 243 -4.30 -6.06 0.05
N THR A 244 -4.97 -7.14 -0.35
CA THR A 244 -5.50 -7.27 -1.72
C THR A 244 -6.94 -6.76 -1.83
N SER A 245 -7.80 -7.10 -0.87
CA SER A 245 -9.20 -6.69 -0.91
C SER A 245 -9.85 -6.63 0.48
N ILE A 246 -11.10 -6.18 0.51
CA ILE A 246 -11.98 -6.18 1.69
C ILE A 246 -13.33 -6.77 1.28
N ALA A 247 -13.91 -7.64 2.10
CA ALA A 247 -15.21 -8.25 1.83
C ALA A 247 -16.05 -8.36 3.11
N TYR A 248 -17.37 -8.20 2.99
CA TYR A 248 -18.31 -8.35 4.09
C TYR A 248 -19.23 -9.55 3.83
N PHE A 249 -19.10 -10.59 4.64
CA PHE A 249 -19.90 -11.82 4.55
C PHE A 249 -19.96 -12.51 5.92
N GLY A 250 -20.98 -13.33 6.18
CA GLY A 250 -21.16 -13.98 7.48
C GLY A 250 -21.19 -12.99 8.66
N ASN A 251 -21.82 -11.82 8.45
CA ASN A 251 -21.90 -10.70 9.41
C ASN A 251 -20.55 -10.18 9.93
N LYS A 252 -19.46 -10.43 9.21
CA LYS A 252 -18.11 -9.98 9.54
C LYS A 252 -17.47 -9.30 8.33
N LEU A 253 -16.59 -8.34 8.60
CA LEU A 253 -15.76 -7.69 7.59
C LEU A 253 -14.40 -8.39 7.60
N TYR A 254 -13.83 -8.67 6.44
CA TYR A 254 -12.54 -9.35 6.30
C TYR A 254 -11.60 -8.60 5.38
N ALA A 255 -10.35 -8.46 5.81
CA ALA A 255 -9.22 -8.11 4.94
C ALA A 255 -8.63 -9.40 4.37
N LEU A 256 -8.44 -9.42 3.05
CA LEU A 256 -8.07 -10.63 2.30
C LEU A 256 -6.74 -10.45 1.56
N GLY A 257 -6.03 -11.56 1.38
CA GLY A 257 -4.86 -11.69 0.53
C GLY A 257 -4.65 -13.15 0.15
N GLU A 258 -4.20 -13.41 -1.08
CA GLU A 258 -4.16 -14.75 -1.68
C GLU A 258 -3.27 -15.76 -0.93
N SER A 259 -2.33 -15.30 -0.11
CA SER A 259 -1.32 -16.13 0.55
C SER A 259 -1.66 -16.58 1.97
N ASP A 260 -2.86 -16.25 2.50
CA ASP A 260 -3.20 -16.53 3.89
C ASP A 260 -4.72 -16.66 4.12
N LEU A 261 -5.10 -17.01 5.34
CA LEU A 261 -6.46 -16.93 5.85
C LEU A 261 -6.95 -15.47 5.92
N PRO A 262 -8.28 -15.25 5.87
CA PRO A 262 -8.86 -13.92 6.03
C PRO A 262 -8.58 -13.35 7.43
N TYR A 263 -8.42 -12.04 7.53
CA TYR A 263 -8.32 -11.34 8.82
C TYR A 263 -9.62 -10.61 9.12
N ALA A 264 -10.29 -10.99 10.21
CA ALA A 264 -11.52 -10.36 10.66
C ALA A 264 -11.25 -8.93 11.16
N ILE A 265 -12.10 -8.00 10.72
CA ILE A 265 -12.00 -6.57 10.97
C ILE A 265 -13.30 -6.09 11.63
N LYS A 266 -13.17 -5.21 12.63
CA LYS A 266 -14.28 -4.53 13.28
C LYS A 266 -14.14 -3.03 13.07
N LEU A 267 -15.22 -2.40 12.59
CA LEU A 267 -15.37 -0.95 12.63
C LEU A 267 -15.96 -0.55 13.98
N ALA A 268 -15.21 0.20 14.77
CA ALA A 268 -15.67 0.72 16.06
C ALA A 268 -16.67 1.88 15.86
N ALA A 269 -17.48 2.15 16.89
CA ALA A 269 -18.51 3.20 16.85
C ALA A 269 -17.93 4.61 16.63
N ASN A 270 -16.69 4.85 17.07
CA ASN A 270 -15.95 6.10 16.84
C ASN A 270 -15.32 6.20 15.43
N GLY A 271 -15.44 5.15 14.61
CA GLY A 271 -14.82 5.08 13.27
C GLY A 271 -13.44 4.44 13.24
N ASP A 272 -12.92 3.89 14.36
CA ASP A 272 -11.64 3.18 14.35
C ASP A 272 -11.75 1.80 13.70
N ILE A 273 -10.64 1.32 13.13
CA ILE A 273 -10.53 0.03 12.47
C ILE A 273 -9.73 -0.90 13.38
N ILE A 274 -10.34 -2.01 13.81
CA ILE A 274 -9.73 -2.95 14.74
C ILE A 274 -9.56 -4.28 14.02
N THR A 275 -8.33 -4.81 13.96
CA THR A 275 -8.08 -6.19 13.56
C THR A 275 -8.46 -7.11 14.72
N ILE A 276 -9.41 -8.00 14.50
CA ILE A 276 -9.84 -9.00 15.48
C ILE A 276 -8.88 -10.18 15.47
N GLY A 277 -8.45 -10.63 14.28
CA GLY A 277 -7.48 -11.70 14.14
C GLY A 277 -7.63 -12.46 12.83
N ARG A 278 -6.74 -13.43 12.63
CA ARG A 278 -6.79 -14.42 11.55
C ARG A 278 -7.96 -15.38 11.81
N ASP A 279 -8.83 -15.61 10.84
CA ASP A 279 -10.08 -16.36 11.00
C ASP A 279 -10.07 -17.59 10.06
N ASP A 280 -10.22 -18.78 10.64
CA ASP A 280 -10.29 -20.07 9.93
C ASP A 280 -11.73 -20.60 9.83
N PHE A 281 -12.72 -19.77 10.16
CA PHE A 281 -14.15 -20.09 10.20
C PHE A 281 -14.47 -21.28 11.12
N ASP A 282 -13.95 -21.24 12.34
CA ASP A 282 -14.09 -22.30 13.35
C ASP A 282 -13.45 -23.62 12.88
N GLY A 283 -12.26 -23.52 12.28
CA GLY A 283 -11.49 -24.64 11.74
C GLY A 283 -12.06 -25.25 10.44
N LYS A 284 -13.05 -24.62 9.81
CA LYS A 284 -13.66 -25.12 8.56
C LYS A 284 -12.82 -24.77 7.32
N LEU A 285 -12.04 -23.71 7.39
CA LEU A 285 -11.15 -23.29 6.31
C LEU A 285 -9.72 -23.78 6.59
N LEU A 286 -9.28 -24.79 5.84
CA LEU A 286 -8.01 -25.46 6.05
C LEU A 286 -6.85 -24.87 5.24
N THR A 287 -7.14 -24.03 4.24
CA THR A 287 -6.16 -23.46 3.31
C THR A 287 -6.39 -21.96 3.11
N ASN A 288 -5.49 -21.30 2.39
CA ASN A 288 -5.73 -19.95 1.89
C ASN A 288 -7.01 -19.87 1.03
N MET A 289 -7.57 -18.66 0.94
CA MET A 289 -8.74 -18.37 0.11
C MET A 289 -8.46 -17.19 -0.82
N THR A 290 -9.19 -17.12 -1.93
CA THR A 290 -9.06 -15.99 -2.86
C THR A 290 -9.42 -14.66 -2.19
N ALA A 291 -8.74 -13.60 -2.59
CA ALA A 291 -9.09 -12.24 -2.23
C ALA A 291 -10.37 -11.75 -2.93
N HIS A 292 -10.97 -12.51 -3.85
CA HIS A 292 -12.16 -12.09 -4.58
C HIS A 292 -13.34 -13.04 -4.42
N PRO A 293 -13.77 -13.36 -3.18
CA PRO A 293 -14.93 -14.21 -2.96
C PRO A 293 -16.19 -13.57 -3.58
N LYS A 294 -17.10 -14.42 -4.02
CA LYS A 294 -18.37 -13.99 -4.62
C LYS A 294 -19.50 -14.26 -3.64
N ILE A 295 -20.40 -13.29 -3.50
CA ILE A 295 -21.59 -13.39 -2.66
C ILE A 295 -22.79 -13.50 -3.59
N ASP A 296 -23.57 -14.57 -3.43
CA ASP A 296 -24.83 -14.72 -4.14
C ASP A 296 -25.85 -13.72 -3.58
N PRO A 297 -26.43 -12.83 -4.40
CA PRO A 297 -27.39 -11.84 -3.92
C PRO A 297 -28.72 -12.45 -3.46
N VAL A 298 -29.07 -13.64 -3.97
CA VAL A 298 -30.31 -14.38 -3.63
C VAL A 298 -30.08 -15.27 -2.42
N LYS A 299 -28.94 -15.96 -2.36
CA LYS A 299 -28.58 -16.88 -1.28
C LYS A 299 -27.53 -16.26 -0.36
N LYS A 300 -27.97 -15.29 0.45
CA LYS A 300 -27.15 -14.73 1.53
C LYS A 300 -27.11 -15.72 2.70
N LEU A 301 -26.10 -16.59 2.71
CA LEU A 301 -25.72 -17.42 3.87
C LEU A 301 -24.70 -16.68 4.74
#